data_AF-A0A8T5SWZ4-F1
#
_entry.id   AF-A0A8T5SWZ4-F1
#
_cell.length_a   1.000
_cell.length_b   1.000
_cell.length_c   1.000
_cell.angle_alpha   90.00
_cell.angle_beta   90.00
_cell.angle_gamma   90.00
#
_symmetry.space_group_name_H-M   'P 1'
#
loop_
_entity.id
_entity.type
_entity.pdbx_description
1 polymer ?
#
loop_
_entity_poly.entity_id
_entity_poly.type
_entity_poly.pdbx_seq_one_letter_code
_entity_poly.pdbx_strand_id
1 'polypeptide(L)'
;MSEIEIHLYGRLRKLANNAGPTDDSTIKLGWEEDETIADLVEKRLNLSFDEIGEIFVNFNPIILHQMIIPEGARIALFEAGMYLLCGGQHMKGHGFITKKLNENEVNYY
;
A
#
# COMPACT_ATOMS: atom_id res chain seq x y z
N MET A 1 -21.34 -2.72 4.05
CA MET A 1 -20.09 -2.33 4.71
C MET A 1 -19.04 -2.36 3.64
N SER A 2 -18.28 -1.28 3.51
CA SER A 2 -17.29 -1.17 2.46
C SER A 2 -15.98 -1.77 2.93
N GLU A 3 -15.22 -2.34 2.01
CA GLU A 3 -14.02 -3.12 2.31
C GLU A 3 -12.81 -2.50 1.62
N ILE A 4 -11.65 -2.66 2.22
CA ILE A 4 -10.36 -2.43 1.57
C ILE A 4 -9.69 -3.78 1.28
N GLU A 5 -8.93 -3.84 0.18
CA GLU A 5 -8.20 -5.04 -0.23
C GLU A 5 -6.70 -4.79 -0.18
N ILE A 6 -5.97 -5.60 0.59
CA ILE A 6 -4.55 -5.43 0.85
C ILE A 6 -3.81 -6.59 0.19
N HIS A 7 -2.97 -6.29 -0.79
CA HIS A 7 -2.05 -7.22 -1.42
C HIS A 7 -0.69 -7.16 -0.74
N LEU A 8 -0.19 -8.33 -0.35
CA LEU A 8 1.05 -8.44 0.41
C LEU A 8 2.13 -9.08 -0.45
N TYR A 9 3.34 -8.53 -0.39
CA TYR A 9 4.50 -9.02 -1.14
C TYR A 9 5.67 -9.35 -0.20
N GLY A 10 6.60 -10.20 -0.67
CA GLY A 10 7.75 -10.63 0.12
C GLY A 10 7.36 -11.46 1.33
N ARG A 11 8.05 -11.27 2.46
CA ARG A 11 7.72 -11.97 3.71
C ARG A 11 6.39 -11.52 4.32
N LEU A 12 5.83 -10.38 3.91
CA LEU A 12 4.50 -9.92 4.38
C LEU A 12 3.38 -10.88 3.98
N ARG A 13 3.57 -11.66 2.90
CA ARG A 13 2.61 -12.69 2.44
C ARG A 13 2.19 -13.66 3.54
N LYS A 14 3.03 -13.88 4.56
CA LYS A 14 2.73 -14.73 5.72
C LYS A 14 1.50 -14.30 6.53
N LEU A 15 1.06 -13.05 6.37
CA LEU A 15 -0.12 -12.51 7.06
C LEU A 15 -1.42 -12.89 6.34
N ALA A 16 -1.36 -13.28 5.07
CA ALA A 16 -2.51 -13.72 4.31
C ALA A 16 -2.79 -15.21 4.56
N ASN A 17 -4.07 -15.57 4.61
CA ASN A 17 -4.48 -16.98 4.70
C ASN A 17 -4.27 -17.74 3.38
N ASN A 18 -4.10 -17.02 2.26
CA ASN A 18 -3.83 -17.54 0.91
C ASN A 18 -2.41 -17.15 0.46
N ALA A 19 -1.39 -17.64 1.17
CA ALA A 19 0.02 -17.34 0.90
C ALA A 19 0.72 -18.37 -0.03
N GLY A 20 -0.04 -19.17 -0.78
CA GLY A 20 0.51 -20.18 -1.68
C GLY A 20 1.33 -19.56 -2.83
N PRO A 21 2.27 -20.30 -3.46
CA PRO A 21 3.15 -19.74 -4.48
C PRO A 21 2.45 -19.06 -5.67
N THR A 22 1.21 -19.47 -5.97
CA THR A 22 0.38 -18.96 -7.06
C THR A 22 -0.72 -18.00 -6.61
N ASP A 23 -0.84 -17.75 -5.31
CA ASP A 23 -1.93 -16.97 -4.73
C ASP A 23 -1.56 -15.48 -4.64
N ASP A 24 -2.58 -14.63 -4.74
CA ASP A 24 -2.44 -13.17 -4.66
C ASP A 24 -2.04 -12.66 -3.26
N SER A 25 -2.12 -13.51 -2.22
CA SER A 25 -1.73 -13.18 -0.84
C SER A 25 -2.42 -11.91 -0.32
N THR A 26 -3.73 -12.01 -0.15
CA THR A 26 -4.61 -10.86 0.10
C THR A 26 -5.29 -10.92 1.46
N ILE A 27 -5.47 -9.74 2.05
CA ILE A 27 -6.30 -9.53 3.24
C ILE A 27 -7.43 -8.58 2.85
N LYS A 28 -8.66 -8.90 3.26
CA LYS A 28 -9.81 -7.99 3.15
C LYS A 28 -10.19 -7.55 4.55
N LEU A 29 -10.31 -6.24 4.73
CA LEU A 29 -10.67 -5.62 5.99
C LEU A 29 -11.84 -4.66 5.78
N GLY A 30 -12.65 -4.44 6.82
CA GLY A 30 -13.63 -3.36 6.80
C GLY A 30 -12.93 -2.02 6.65
N TRP A 31 -13.48 -1.15 5.82
CA TRP A 31 -13.04 0.23 5.71
C TRP A 31 -13.44 1.01 6.97
N GLU A 32 -12.55 1.85 7.45
CA GLU A 32 -12.74 2.71 8.61
C GLU A 32 -12.55 4.18 8.18
N GLU A 33 -13.49 5.04 8.56
CA GLU A 33 -13.44 6.47 8.25
C GLU A 33 -12.23 7.12 8.95
N ASP A 34 -11.58 8.05 8.26
CA ASP A 34 -10.35 8.74 8.70
C ASP A 34 -9.14 7.85 9.02
N GLU A 35 -9.21 6.54 8.71
CA GLU A 35 -8.08 5.62 8.88
C GLU A 35 -6.92 5.99 7.96
N THR A 36 -5.73 6.19 8.53
CA THR A 36 -4.52 6.44 7.76
C THR A 36 -3.77 5.15 7.42
N ILE A 37 -2.85 5.22 6.46
CA ILE A 37 -1.93 4.11 6.16
C ILE A 37 -1.11 3.71 7.40
N ALA A 38 -0.72 4.67 8.25
CA ALA A 38 -0.06 4.42 9.51
C ALA A 38 -0.92 3.64 10.50
N ASP A 39 -2.19 4.02 10.65
CA ASP A 39 -3.13 3.30 11.49
C ASP A 39 -3.30 1.85 11.02
N LEU A 40 -3.49 1.65 9.71
CA LEU A 40 -3.61 0.32 9.13
C LEU A 40 -2.39 -0.56 9.44
N VAL A 41 -1.19 -0.06 9.19
CA VAL A 41 0.08 -0.80 9.36
C VAL A 41 0.32 -1.13 10.83
N GLU A 42 0.27 -0.13 11.71
CA GLU A 42 0.65 -0.28 13.11
C GLU A 42 -0.44 -0.97 13.94
N LYS A 43 -1.71 -0.60 13.73
CA LYS A 43 -2.81 -1.04 14.60
C LYS A 43 -3.50 -2.30 14.12
N ARG A 44 -3.68 -2.48 12.81
CA ARG A 44 -4.45 -3.62 12.26
C ARG A 44 -3.56 -4.76 11.79
N LEU A 45 -2.42 -4.43 11.18
CA LEU A 45 -1.46 -5.45 10.73
C LEU A 45 -0.40 -5.77 11.79
N ASN A 46 -0.28 -4.93 12.84
CA ASN A 46 0.72 -5.07 13.90
C ASN A 46 2.14 -5.22 13.33
N LEU A 47 2.44 -4.37 12.34
CA LEU A 47 3.74 -4.26 11.69
C LEU A 47 4.38 -2.94 12.08
N SER A 48 5.71 -2.91 12.04
CA SER A 48 6.45 -1.66 12.16
C SER A 48 6.82 -1.14 10.77
N PHE A 49 6.92 0.19 10.63
CA PHE A 49 7.24 0.83 9.35
C PHE A 49 8.63 0.51 8.81
N ASP A 50 9.56 0.05 9.64
CA ASP A 50 10.87 -0.46 9.21
C ASP A 50 10.79 -1.81 8.48
N GLU A 51 9.67 -2.53 8.60
CA GLU A 51 9.36 -3.75 7.84
C GLU A 51 8.69 -3.45 6.48
N ILE A 52 8.28 -2.20 6.25
CA ILE A 52 7.54 -1.78 5.06
C ILE A 52 8.46 -1.01 4.10
N GLY A 53 8.36 -1.33 2.81
CA GLY A 53 8.99 -0.58 1.72
C GLY A 53 7.95 0.16 0.89
N GLU A 54 7.91 -0.19 -0.39
CA GLU A 54 6.76 -0.05 -1.29
C GLU A 54 5.37 0.09 -0.67
N ILE A 55 4.68 1.23 -0.78
CA ILE A 55 3.23 1.30 -0.60
C ILE A 55 2.57 1.90 -1.84
N PHE A 56 1.54 1.22 -2.32
CA PHE A 56 0.66 1.74 -3.36
C PHE A 56 -0.78 1.77 -2.87
N VAL A 57 -1.50 2.82 -3.22
CA VAL A 57 -2.94 2.96 -3.01
C VAL A 57 -3.58 3.18 -4.37
N ASN A 58 -4.51 2.31 -4.75
CA ASN A 58 -5.17 2.32 -6.06
C ASN A 58 -4.17 2.46 -7.22
N PHE A 59 -3.11 1.63 -7.17
CA PHE A 59 -2.02 1.57 -8.16
C PHE A 59 -1.10 2.80 -8.21
N ASN A 60 -1.27 3.77 -7.32
CA ASN A 60 -0.39 4.94 -7.23
C ASN A 60 0.58 4.79 -6.07
N PRO A 61 1.90 5.01 -6.29
CA PRO A 61 2.86 4.98 -5.20
C PRO A 61 2.63 6.16 -4.27
N ILE A 62 2.69 5.92 -2.97
CA ILE A 62 2.56 6.96 -1.96
C ILE A 62 3.85 7.11 -1.17
N ILE A 63 4.04 8.27 -0.56
CA ILE A 63 5.21 8.57 0.28
C ILE A 63 4.77 8.99 1.69
N LEU A 64 3.49 9.34 1.83
CA LEU A 64 2.91 9.86 3.06
C LEU A 64 2.16 8.76 3.79
N HIS A 65 2.71 8.31 4.91
CA HIS A 65 2.06 7.34 5.79
C HIS A 65 0.78 7.89 6.46
N GLN A 66 0.60 9.22 6.46
CA GLN A 66 -0.56 9.91 7.00
C GLN A 66 -1.71 10.05 5.99
N MET A 67 -1.58 9.47 4.79
CA MET A 67 -2.67 9.47 3.81
C MET A 67 -3.89 8.72 4.37
N ILE A 68 -5.06 9.36 4.32
CA ILE A 68 -6.35 8.74 4.62
C ILE A 68 -6.68 7.72 3.54
N ILE A 69 -7.12 6.54 3.96
CA ILE A 69 -7.46 5.43 3.07
C ILE A 69 -8.84 5.66 2.46
N PRO A 70 -8.96 5.75 1.12
CA PRO A 70 -10.27 5.86 0.48
C PRO A 70 -11.13 4.61 0.68
N GLU A 71 -12.44 4.79 0.68
CA GLU A 71 -13.39 3.68 0.66
C GLU A 71 -13.15 2.79 -0.59
N GLY A 72 -13.15 1.47 -0.42
CA GLY A 72 -12.90 0.55 -1.53
C GLY A 72 -11.44 0.48 -2.00
N ALA A 73 -10.50 1.07 -1.25
CA ALA A 73 -9.12 1.14 -1.68
C ALA A 73 -8.47 -0.24 -1.85
N ARG A 74 -7.66 -0.35 -2.91
CA ARG A 74 -6.73 -1.45 -3.13
C ARG A 74 -5.33 -1.00 -2.73
N ILE A 75 -4.79 -1.62 -1.70
CA ILE A 75 -3.50 -1.28 -1.10
C ILE A 75 -2.50 -2.39 -1.44
N ALA A 76 -1.31 -2.05 -1.91
CA ALA A 76 -0.21 -2.99 -2.05
C ALA A 76 0.91 -2.62 -1.07
N LEU A 77 1.30 -3.59 -0.23
CA LEU A 77 2.40 -3.44 0.71
C LEU A 77 3.54 -4.36 0.33
N PHE A 78 4.70 -3.76 0.12
CA PHE A 78 5.95 -4.49 -0.10
C PHE A 78 6.77 -4.47 1.16
N GLU A 79 7.48 -5.57 1.38
CA GLU A 79 8.47 -5.66 2.43
C GLU A 79 9.63 -4.67 2.21
N ALA A 80 10.16 -4.13 3.31
CA ALA A 80 11.38 -3.35 3.32
C ALA A 80 12.55 -4.07 2.61
N GLY A 81 13.25 -3.33 1.75
CA GLY A 81 14.34 -3.88 0.93
C GLY A 81 13.89 -4.59 -0.35
N MET A 82 12.58 -4.76 -0.58
CA MET A 82 12.07 -5.10 -1.91
C MET A 82 12.01 -3.85 -2.79
N TYR A 83 12.68 -3.92 -3.94
CA TYR A 83 12.64 -2.86 -4.94
C TYR A 83 11.84 -3.31 -6.15
N LEU A 84 11.04 -2.40 -6.68
CA LEU A 84 10.36 -2.63 -7.95
C LEU A 84 11.39 -2.75 -9.07
N LEU A 85 11.13 -3.65 -10.03
CA LEU A 85 11.87 -3.71 -11.29
C LEU A 85 11.45 -2.54 -12.20
N CYS A 86 12.22 -2.28 -13.26
CA CYS A 86 12.14 -1.07 -14.10
C CYS A 86 10.73 -0.52 -14.39
N GLY A 87 9.73 -1.37 -14.68
CA GLY A 87 8.36 -0.91 -14.90
C GLY A 87 7.71 -0.25 -13.67
N GLY A 88 7.91 -0.81 -12.47
CA GLY A 88 7.45 -0.19 -11.24
C GLY A 88 8.29 1.00 -10.79
N GLN A 89 9.59 1.01 -11.10
CA GLN A 89 10.44 2.22 -10.94
C GLN A 89 9.96 3.36 -11.86
N HIS A 90 9.51 3.04 -13.07
CA HIS A 90 8.92 4.00 -13.98
C HIS A 90 7.65 4.64 -13.39
N MET A 91 6.79 3.85 -12.74
CA MET A 91 5.62 4.38 -12.02
C MET A 91 6.00 5.25 -10.80
N LYS A 92 7.15 5.00 -10.15
CA LYS A 92 7.68 5.85 -9.07
C LYS A 92 8.43 7.10 -9.57
N GLY A 93 8.67 7.20 -10.87
CA GLY A 93 9.58 8.17 -11.47
C GLY A 93 11.03 7.70 -11.37
N HIS A 94 11.62 7.32 -12.51
CA HIS A 94 13.07 7.47 -12.67
C HIS A 94 13.42 8.96 -12.55
N GLY A 95 14.67 9.33 -12.26
CA GLY A 95 15.17 10.69 -11.99
C GLY A 95 14.91 11.80 -13.04
N PHE A 96 13.94 11.63 -13.94
CA PHE A 96 13.43 12.55 -14.93
C PHE A 96 11.88 12.72 -14.90
N ILE A 97 11.13 12.20 -13.91
CA ILE A 97 9.69 12.47 -13.76
C ILE A 97 9.39 13.08 -12.37
N THR A 98 8.90 14.32 -12.39
CA THR A 98 8.78 15.29 -11.29
C THR A 98 7.38 15.39 -10.69
N LYS A 99 6.60 14.29 -10.63
CA LYS A 99 5.27 14.31 -9.99
C LYS A 99 5.05 13.15 -9.05
N LYS A 100 5.53 13.35 -7.81
CA LYS A 100 4.97 12.72 -6.63
C LYS A 100 3.70 13.50 -6.29
N LEU A 101 2.59 12.82 -6.01
CA LEU A 101 1.37 13.48 -5.53
C LEU A 101 1.71 14.22 -4.23
N ASN A 102 1.74 15.56 -4.30
CA ASN A 102 1.78 16.42 -3.13
C ASN A 102 0.34 16.71 -2.69
N GLU A 103 0.19 17.08 -1.42
CA GLU A 103 -1.04 17.46 -0.70
C GLU A 103 -2.12 18.24 -1.50
N ASN A 104 -1.73 18.97 -2.55
CA ASN A 104 -2.61 19.81 -3.36
C ASN A 104 -3.17 19.12 -4.63
N GLU A 105 -2.82 17.87 -4.92
CA GLU A 105 -3.25 17.18 -6.16
C GLU A 105 -4.26 16.04 -5.94
N VAL A 106 -4.70 15.84 -4.68
CA VAL A 106 -5.75 14.87 -4.35
C VAL A 106 -7.11 15.57 -4.47
N ASN A 107 -7.69 15.57 -5.68
CA ASN A 107 -9.08 15.97 -5.87
C ASN A 107 -9.99 14.82 -5.41
N TYR A 108 -10.67 15.02 -4.28
CA TYR A 108 -11.80 14.21 -3.87
C TYR A 108 -12.98 14.53 -4.81
N TYR A 109 -13.29 13.61 -5.72
CA TYR A 109 -14.57 13.57 -6.45
C TYR A 109 -15.36 12.36 -5.98
#